data_AF-A0AA86W0P6-F1
#
_entry.id   AF-A0AA86W0P6-F1
#
_cell.length_a   1.000
_cell.length_b   1.000
_cell.length_c   1.000
_cell.angle_alpha   90.00
_cell.angle_beta   90.00
_cell.angle_gamma   90.00
#
_symmetry.space_group_name_H-M   'P 1'
#
loop_
_entity.id
_entity.type
_entity.pdbx_description
1 polymer ?
#
loop_
_entity_poly.entity_id
_entity_poly.type
_entity_poly.pdbx_seq_one_letter_code
_entity_poly.pdbx_strand_id
1 'polypeptide(L)'
;MPDTVKLPAWAESPVDFVHKHRMALESEYVSANLHEWIDLIFGYKQQGKEAIAANNVFFYITYEGTVDIDKIFDPHDINKAILVTNTSCRETEENRKD
;
A
#
# COMPACT_ATOMS: atom_id res chain seq x y z
N MET A 1 -16.57 -17.18 -16.60
CA MET A 1 -17.47 -16.36 -15.75
C MET A 1 -16.56 -15.36 -15.06
N PRO A 2 -16.72 -14.04 -15.21
CA PRO A 2 -15.83 -13.11 -14.53
C PRO A 2 -16.05 -13.24 -13.02
N ASP A 3 -14.95 -13.43 -12.27
CA ASP A 3 -14.99 -13.54 -10.82
C ASP A 3 -15.60 -12.26 -10.23
N THR A 4 -16.79 -12.40 -9.65
CA THR A 4 -17.50 -11.27 -9.03
C THR A 4 -17.00 -11.10 -7.60
N VAL A 5 -16.58 -9.88 -7.26
CA VAL A 5 -16.08 -9.53 -5.92
C VAL A 5 -17.15 -9.82 -4.87
N LYS A 6 -16.80 -10.58 -3.82
CA LYS A 6 -17.69 -10.85 -2.69
C LYS A 6 -17.83 -9.60 -1.84
N LEU A 7 -19.04 -9.06 -1.77
CA LEU A 7 -19.33 -7.88 -0.95
C LEU A 7 -19.53 -8.26 0.52
N PRO A 8 -19.14 -7.39 1.47
CA PRO A 8 -19.43 -7.58 2.88
C PRO A 8 -20.93 -7.45 3.16
N ALA A 9 -21.42 -8.08 4.24
CA ALA A 9 -22.85 -8.16 4.56
C ALA A 9 -23.56 -6.81 4.75
N TRP A 10 -22.80 -5.74 4.99
CA TRP A 10 -23.33 -4.39 5.13
C TRP A 10 -23.46 -3.64 3.79
N ALA A 11 -22.99 -4.20 2.67
CA ALA A 11 -23.09 -3.63 1.34
C ALA A 11 -24.04 -4.45 0.46
N GLU A 12 -25.11 -3.83 -0.02
CA GLU A 12 -26.14 -4.52 -0.80
C GLU A 12 -25.79 -4.62 -2.29
N SER A 13 -24.95 -3.70 -2.77
CA SER A 13 -24.47 -3.67 -4.16
C SER A 13 -23.07 -3.04 -4.22
N PRO A 14 -22.31 -3.20 -5.32
CA PRO A 14 -21.02 -2.54 -5.47
C PRO A 14 -21.14 -1.01 -5.42
N VAL A 15 -22.26 -0.46 -5.87
CA VAL A 15 -22.55 0.98 -5.80
C VAL A 15 -22.74 1.43 -4.36
N ASP A 16 -23.50 0.67 -3.57
CA ASP A 16 -23.71 0.92 -2.15
C ASP A 16 -22.41 0.79 -1.34
N PHE A 17 -21.56 -0.20 -1.67
CA PHE A 17 -20.23 -0.34 -1.09
C PHE A 17 -19.37 0.92 -1.26
N VAL A 18 -19.30 1.44 -2.50
CA VAL A 18 -18.54 2.65 -2.82
C VAL A 18 -19.17 3.89 -2.16
N HIS A 19 -20.49 3.97 -2.12
CA HIS A 19 -21.21 5.07 -1.48
C HIS A 19 -20.89 5.16 0.01
N LYS A 20 -20.97 4.03 0.74
CA LYS A 20 -20.64 3.95 2.16
C LYS A 20 -19.18 4.28 2.45
N HIS A 21 -18.26 3.83 1.59
CA HIS A 21 -16.84 4.21 1.70
C HIS A 21 -16.63 5.71 1.51
N ARG A 22 -17.30 6.34 0.55
CA ARG A 22 -17.24 7.81 0.36
C ARG A 22 -17.75 8.54 1.60
N MET A 23 -18.89 8.12 2.13
CA MET A 23 -19.44 8.70 3.37
C MET A 23 -18.48 8.55 4.55
N ALA A 24 -17.81 7.40 4.68
CA ALA A 24 -16.82 7.19 5.73
C ALA A 24 -15.60 8.11 5.56
N LEU A 25 -15.12 8.30 4.33
CA LEU A 25 -14.00 9.19 4.03
C LEU A 25 -14.33 10.67 4.29
N GLU A 26 -15.57 11.09 4.04
CA GLU A 26 -16.06 12.44 4.29
C GLU A 26 -16.52 12.67 5.75
N SER A 27 -16.42 11.66 6.61
CA SER A 27 -16.79 11.79 8.01
C SER A 27 -15.86 12.75 8.77
N GLU A 28 -16.38 13.35 9.84
CA GLU A 28 -15.60 14.23 10.72
C GLU A 28 -14.40 13.49 11.35
N TYR A 29 -14.57 12.22 11.69
CA TYR A 29 -13.49 11.39 12.21
C TYR A 29 -12.34 11.26 11.22
N VAL A 30 -12.63 10.89 9.96
CA VAL A 30 -11.57 10.78 8.95
C VAL A 30 -10.99 12.15 8.67
N SER A 31 -11.81 13.19 8.53
CA SER A 31 -11.32 14.56 8.28
C SER A 31 -10.34 15.04 9.36
N ALA A 32 -10.61 14.75 10.63
CA ALA A 32 -9.75 15.10 11.76
C ALA A 32 -8.42 14.32 11.76
N ASN A 33 -8.40 13.07 11.31
CA ASN A 33 -7.23 12.17 11.40
C ASN A 33 -6.53 11.94 10.05
N LEU A 34 -7.07 12.43 8.94
CA LEU A 34 -6.54 12.16 7.59
C LEU A 34 -5.09 12.62 7.42
N HIS A 35 -4.72 13.73 8.08
CA HIS A 35 -3.37 14.27 8.06
C HIS A 35 -2.33 13.27 8.60
N GLU A 36 -2.68 12.42 9.56
CA GLU A 36 -1.77 11.40 10.10
C GLU A 36 -1.44 10.33 9.05
N TRP A 37 -2.42 9.96 8.21
CA TRP A 37 -2.19 9.06 7.08
C TRP A 37 -1.34 9.71 6.00
N ILE A 38 -1.58 11.01 5.73
CA ILE A 38 -0.73 11.78 4.80
C ILE A 38 0.71 11.81 5.31
N ASP A 39 0.94 12.00 6.61
CA ASP A 39 2.27 12.01 7.20
C ASP A 39 3.03 10.69 7.01
N LEU A 40 2.31 9.56 6.98
CA LEU A 40 2.85 8.23 6.74
C LEU A 40 3.22 8.01 5.27
N ILE A 41 2.35 8.43 4.34
CA ILE A 41 2.53 8.13 2.91
C ILE A 41 3.43 9.17 2.22
N PHE A 42 3.24 10.44 2.52
CA PHE A 42 3.89 11.57 1.84
C PHE A 42 4.68 12.50 2.76
N GLY A 43 4.49 12.40 4.07
CA GLY A 43 5.12 13.28 5.02
C GLY A 43 6.38 12.68 5.66
N TYR A 44 6.72 13.25 6.82
CA TYR A 44 7.97 12.98 7.50
C TYR A 44 8.07 11.58 8.13
N LYS A 45 6.94 10.87 8.28
CA LYS A 45 6.90 9.49 8.80
C LYS A 45 7.08 8.43 7.71
N GLN A 46 7.40 8.83 6.49
CA GLN A 46 7.71 7.92 5.40
C GLN A 46 9.12 7.30 5.55
N GLN A 47 10.09 8.04 6.10
CA GLN A 47 11.49 7.61 6.18
C GLN A 47 12.15 7.96 7.54
N GLY A 48 13.30 7.35 7.81
CA GLY A 48 14.09 7.65 9.00
C GLY A 48 13.52 7.04 10.29
N LYS A 49 13.85 7.67 11.43
CA LYS A 49 13.49 7.14 12.76
C LYS A 49 11.99 7.16 13.02
N GLU A 50 11.28 8.14 12.46
CA GLU A 50 9.83 8.29 12.60
C GLU A 50 9.05 7.18 11.87
N ALA A 51 9.56 6.72 10.72
CA ALA A 51 8.98 5.57 10.02
C ALA A 51 9.13 4.27 10.80
N ILE A 52 10.28 4.05 11.47
CA ILE A 52 10.50 2.89 12.34
C ILE A 52 9.53 2.94 13.53
N ALA A 53 9.39 4.10 14.18
CA ALA A 53 8.48 4.28 15.31
C ALA A 53 7.01 4.07 14.91
N ALA A 54 6.64 4.46 13.69
CA ALA A 54 5.30 4.26 13.15
C ALA A 54 5.09 2.89 12.46
N ASN A 55 6.10 2.00 12.49
CA ASN A 55 6.10 0.70 11.82
C ASN A 55 5.76 0.78 10.31
N ASN A 56 6.22 1.85 9.66
CA ASN A 56 5.94 2.25 8.29
C ASN A 56 7.21 2.16 7.42
N VAL A 57 8.03 1.12 7.63
CA VAL A 57 9.28 0.91 6.88
C VAL A 57 9.05 -0.13 5.79
N PHE A 58 9.13 0.32 4.55
CA PHE A 58 9.09 -0.53 3.36
C PHE A 58 10.48 -0.98 2.92
N PHE A 59 10.53 -1.91 1.97
CA PHE A 59 11.77 -2.45 1.44
C PHE A 59 12.60 -1.36 0.74
N TYR A 60 13.91 -1.33 0.96
CA TYR A 60 14.75 -0.18 0.62
C TYR A 60 14.65 0.30 -0.84
N ILE A 61 14.35 -0.58 -1.80
CA ILE A 61 14.22 -0.22 -3.21
C ILE A 61 12.96 0.59 -3.54
N THR A 62 11.96 0.62 -2.64
CA THR A 62 10.70 1.34 -2.87
C THR A 62 10.86 2.84 -2.60
N TYR A 63 12.00 3.26 -2.05
CA TYR A 63 12.30 4.68 -1.84
C TYR A 63 13.02 5.26 -3.05
N GLU A 64 12.53 6.41 -3.51
CA GLU A 64 13.07 7.15 -4.64
C GLU A 64 14.56 7.50 -4.42
N GLY A 65 15.39 7.29 -5.44
CA GLY A 65 16.83 7.59 -5.40
C GLY A 65 17.74 6.55 -4.73
N THR A 66 17.20 5.46 -4.19
CA THR A 66 18.01 4.35 -3.64
C THR A 66 18.56 3.40 -4.70
N VAL A 67 17.90 3.35 -5.86
CA VAL A 67 18.30 2.53 -7.00
C VAL A 67 18.78 3.45 -8.11
N ASP A 68 20.09 3.60 -8.21
CA ASP A 68 20.76 4.26 -9.34
C ASP A 68 20.73 3.26 -10.51
N ILE A 69 19.66 3.31 -11.32
CA ILE A 69 19.39 2.34 -12.40
C ILE A 69 20.58 2.25 -13.37
N ASP A 70 21.31 3.36 -13.55
CA ASP A 70 22.49 3.48 -14.40
C ASP A 70 23.74 2.78 -13.82
N LYS A 71 23.76 2.45 -12.52
CA LYS A 71 24.86 1.70 -11.87
C LYS A 71 24.59 0.20 -11.74
N ILE A 72 23.42 -0.27 -12.15
CA ILE A 72 23.11 -1.69 -12.16
C ILE A 72 23.69 -2.31 -13.44
N PHE A 73 24.86 -2.94 -13.33
CA PHE A 73 25.52 -3.62 -14.45
C PHE A 73 25.09 -5.08 -14.62
N ASP A 74 24.42 -5.68 -13.63
CA ASP A 74 23.98 -7.07 -13.66
C ASP A 74 22.47 -7.16 -14.02
N PRO A 75 22.10 -7.82 -15.13
CA PRO A 75 20.71 -8.12 -15.48
C PRO A 75 19.92 -8.81 -14.36
N HIS A 76 20.57 -9.53 -13.44
CA HIS A 76 19.90 -10.22 -12.33
C HIS A 76 19.36 -9.26 -11.26
N ASP A 77 20.03 -8.13 -11.02
CA ASP A 77 19.62 -7.14 -10.01
C ASP A 77 18.49 -6.23 -10.52
N ILE A 78 18.46 -5.93 -11.82
CA ILE A 78 17.31 -5.28 -12.47
C ILE A 78 16.05 -6.14 -12.32
N ASN A 79 16.20 -7.45 -12.56
CA ASN A 79 15.10 -8.39 -12.42
C ASN A 79 14.64 -8.50 -10.96
N LYS A 80 15.52 -8.44 -9.95
CA LYS A 80 15.13 -8.38 -8.53
C LYS A 80 14.37 -7.11 -8.17
N ALA A 81 14.81 -5.95 -8.68
CA ALA A 81 14.11 -4.69 -8.43
C ALA A 81 12.67 -4.74 -8.99
N ILE A 82 12.51 -5.25 -10.21
CA ILE A 82 11.19 -5.44 -10.84
C ILE A 82 10.37 -6.55 -10.14
N LEU A 83 11.02 -7.62 -9.67
CA LEU A 83 10.35 -8.74 -8.99
C LEU A 83 9.76 -8.29 -7.65
N VAL A 84 10.47 -7.49 -6.86
CA VAL A 84 9.97 -7.01 -5.56
C VAL A 84 8.76 -6.07 -5.73
N THR A 85 8.74 -5.21 -6.76
CA THR A 85 7.56 -4.38 -7.06
C THR A 85 6.33 -5.21 -7.45
N ASN A 86 6.54 -6.35 -8.15
CA ASN A 86 5.45 -7.21 -8.62
C ASN A 86 5.05 -8.31 -7.61
N THR A 87 5.94 -8.71 -6.69
CA THR A 87 5.75 -9.89 -5.81
C THR A 87 5.19 -9.52 -4.44
N SER A 88 5.40 -8.29 -3.96
CA SER A 88 4.76 -7.79 -2.72
C SER A 88 3.23 -7.92 -2.77
N CYS A 89 2.61 -7.82 -3.96
CA CYS A 89 1.17 -8.01 -4.14
C CYS A 89 0.70 -9.49 -4.11
N ARG A 90 1.59 -10.48 -4.25
CA ARG A 90 1.20 -11.90 -4.37
C ARG A 90 1.35 -12.71 -3.08
N GLU A 91 2.28 -12.35 -2.21
CA GLU A 91 2.58 -13.14 -1.00
C GLU A 91 1.65 -12.84 0.19
N THR A 92 0.85 -11.76 0.14
CA THR A 92 -0.16 -11.48 1.19
C THR A 92 -1.43 -12.33 1.10
N GLU A 93 -1.64 -13.10 0.02
CA GLU A 93 -2.80 -13.98 -0.12
C GLU A 93 -2.56 -15.43 0.33
N GLU A 94 -1.30 -15.89 0.40
CA GLU A 94 -1.00 -17.30 0.71
C GLU A 94 -0.82 -17.58 2.21
N ASN A 95 -0.43 -16.57 3.01
CA ASN A 95 -0.25 -16.70 4.47
C ASN A 95 -1.52 -16.45 5.31
N ARG A 96 -2.72 -16.51 4.72
CA ARG A 96 -4.01 -16.40 5.44
C ARG A 96 -4.89 -17.63 5.23
N LYS A 97 -4.29 -18.82 5.29
CA LYS A 97 -4.98 -20.12 5.22
C LYS A 97 -4.56 -21.14 6.27
N ASP A 98 -3.89 -20.71 7.35
CA ASP A 98 -3.70 -21.52 8.56
C ASP A 98 -4.42 -20.87 9.76
#